data_AF-R1GGT4-F1
#
_entry.id   AF-R1GGT4-F1
#
_cell.length_a   1.000
_cell.length_b   1.000
_cell.length_c   1.000
_cell.angle_alpha   90.00
_cell.angle_beta   90.00
_cell.angle_gamma   90.00
#
_symmetry.space_group_name_H-M   'P 1'
#
loop_
_entity.id
_entity.type
_entity.pdbx_description
1 polymer ?
#
loop_
_entity_poly.entity_id
_entity_poly.type
_entity_poly.pdbx_seq_one_letter_code
_entity_poly.pdbx_strand_id
1 'polypeptide(L)'
;MFQEDDDDENFVIEDDDEAIGVPDDSATLPLEFSSLGRAKAKDLFKYAVEWMVQKKLNPGFPIRDPVYDLAFRKLDDEFAGKAYDRDTLSDVDSSSDSEDGDDDDDASYDADGNPIPPDSTVFHVGVFCKTNAETAHTLAHWRHHLYSWVVGWLEMQGHLDPDKIVERDGWKTKKRNKYANKIVDEMQASGEIKRLYQDFRSSIDHAREAKQAGWFSR
;
A
#
# COMPACT_ATOMS: atom_id res chain seq x y z
N MET A 1 -42.72 -47.95 -23.71
CA MET A 1 -41.63 -47.06 -24.13
C MET A 1 -41.85 -45.77 -23.38
N PHE A 2 -40.91 -45.37 -22.54
CA PHE A 2 -40.95 -44.05 -21.90
C PHE A 2 -40.65 -43.01 -22.98
N GLN A 3 -41.51 -41.99 -23.08
CA GLN A 3 -41.23 -40.79 -23.88
C GLN A 3 -40.68 -39.77 -22.89
N GLU A 4 -39.47 -39.30 -23.15
CA GLU A 4 -38.84 -38.19 -22.43
C GLU A 4 -39.57 -36.91 -22.87
N ASP A 5 -40.18 -36.21 -21.92
CA ASP A 5 -40.79 -34.89 -22.12
C ASP A 5 -39.78 -33.79 -21.74
N ASP A 6 -39.86 -32.60 -22.37
CA ASP A 6 -38.93 -31.46 -22.18
C ASP A 6 -38.78 -30.96 -20.71
N ASP A 7 -39.61 -31.45 -19.77
CA ASP A 7 -39.52 -31.15 -18.34
C ASP A 7 -38.49 -32.03 -17.59
N ASP A 8 -38.00 -33.13 -18.18
CA ASP A 8 -36.96 -33.98 -17.59
C ASP A 8 -35.53 -33.42 -17.82
N GLU A 9 -35.34 -32.49 -18.77
CA GLU A 9 -34.05 -31.84 -19.05
C GLU A 9 -33.63 -30.85 -17.94
N ASN A 10 -34.57 -30.41 -17.10
CA ASN A 10 -34.30 -29.47 -16.01
C ASN A 10 -34.09 -30.16 -14.64
N PHE A 11 -34.10 -31.50 -14.60
CA PHE A 11 -33.80 -32.28 -13.39
C PHE A 11 -32.30 -32.51 -13.17
N VAL A 12 -31.49 -32.39 -14.23
CA VAL A 12 -30.03 -32.42 -14.10
C VAL A 12 -29.58 -31.10 -13.49
N ILE A 13 -29.59 -31.05 -12.17
CA ILE A 13 -28.65 -30.20 -11.44
C ILE A 13 -27.29 -30.77 -11.84
N GLU A 14 -26.52 -30.04 -12.65
CA GLU A 14 -25.08 -30.27 -12.75
C GLU A 14 -24.57 -30.19 -11.31
N ASP A 15 -24.35 -31.36 -10.70
CA ASP A 15 -23.57 -31.54 -9.49
C ASP A 15 -22.20 -30.94 -9.82
N ASP A 16 -22.03 -29.66 -9.49
CA ASP A 16 -20.72 -29.02 -9.42
C ASP A 16 -19.92 -29.91 -8.46
N ASP A 17 -18.85 -30.52 -8.97
CA ASP A 17 -17.91 -31.42 -8.27
C ASP A 17 -17.17 -30.70 -7.11
N GLU A 18 -17.90 -30.02 -6.23
CA GLU A 18 -17.37 -29.48 -4.99
C GLU A 18 -17.57 -30.55 -3.91
N ALA A 19 -16.51 -31.30 -3.65
CA ALA A 19 -16.45 -32.33 -2.63
C ALA A 19 -17.07 -31.83 -1.31
N ILE A 20 -18.26 -32.34 -0.99
CA ILE A 20 -18.93 -32.21 0.32
C ILE A 20 -17.99 -32.78 1.38
N GLY A 21 -17.14 -31.93 1.96
CA GLY A 21 -16.07 -32.36 2.86
C GLY A 21 -14.83 -31.47 2.88
N VAL A 22 -14.68 -30.51 1.96
CA VAL A 22 -13.65 -29.47 2.10
C VAL A 22 -14.07 -28.57 3.27
N PRO A 23 -13.25 -28.44 4.34
CA PRO A 23 -13.53 -27.50 5.41
C PRO A 23 -13.70 -26.12 4.80
N ASP A 24 -14.79 -25.44 5.15
CA ASP A 24 -15.01 -24.03 4.83
C ASP A 24 -13.69 -23.28 5.12
N ASP A 25 -13.15 -22.58 4.12
CA ASP A 25 -11.87 -21.84 4.23
C ASP A 25 -11.87 -20.80 5.36
N SER A 26 -13.01 -20.60 6.02
CA SER A 26 -13.20 -19.85 7.27
C SER A 26 -12.60 -20.51 8.52
N ALA A 27 -12.24 -21.79 8.49
CA ALA A 27 -11.50 -22.47 9.56
C ALA A 27 -10.00 -22.09 9.53
N THR A 28 -9.73 -20.80 9.62
CA THR A 28 -8.39 -20.22 9.62
C THR A 28 -7.72 -20.48 10.97
N LEU A 29 -6.66 -21.28 10.96
CA LEU A 29 -5.63 -21.25 12.01
C LEU A 29 -5.28 -19.77 12.29
N PRO A 30 -5.08 -19.36 13.56
CA PRO A 30 -4.75 -17.98 13.87
C PRO A 30 -3.57 -17.53 13.01
N LEU A 31 -3.63 -16.31 12.43
CA LEU A 31 -2.61 -15.82 11.48
C LEU A 31 -1.17 -15.91 12.00
N GLU A 32 -1.00 -15.91 13.32
CA GLU A 32 0.29 -16.09 13.98
C GLU A 32 0.91 -17.47 13.74
N PHE A 33 0.07 -18.48 13.49
CA PHE A 33 0.46 -19.86 13.18
C PHE A 33 0.36 -20.19 11.69
N SER A 34 -0.23 -19.31 10.86
CA SER A 34 -0.30 -19.51 9.41
C SER A 34 1.00 -19.06 8.71
N SER A 35 1.31 -19.64 7.55
CA SER A 35 2.51 -19.28 6.78
C SER A 35 2.51 -17.80 6.36
N LEU A 36 1.33 -17.18 6.27
CA LEU A 36 1.14 -15.77 5.92
C LEU A 36 1.78 -14.82 6.95
N GLY A 37 1.79 -15.21 8.23
CA GLY A 37 2.48 -14.48 9.29
C GLY A 37 3.99 -14.35 9.07
N ARG A 38 4.64 -15.32 8.42
CA ARG A 38 6.08 -15.30 8.07
C ARG A 38 6.38 -14.87 6.65
N ALA A 39 5.36 -14.69 5.80
CA ALA A 39 5.52 -14.31 4.40
C ALA A 39 6.20 -12.93 4.25
N LYS A 40 6.92 -12.74 3.15
CA LYS A 40 7.59 -11.47 2.85
C LYS A 40 6.58 -10.45 2.36
N ALA A 41 6.90 -9.17 2.47
CA ALA A 41 6.07 -8.08 1.96
C ALA A 41 5.71 -8.26 0.47
N LYS A 42 6.63 -8.82 -0.33
CA LYS A 42 6.42 -9.16 -1.76
C LYS A 42 5.26 -10.13 -1.97
N ASP A 43 5.20 -11.16 -1.14
CA ASP A 43 4.19 -12.22 -1.26
C ASP A 43 2.84 -11.73 -0.74
N LEU A 44 2.86 -10.82 0.23
CA LEU A 44 1.67 -10.20 0.81
C LEU A 44 1.06 -9.11 -0.08
N PHE A 45 1.84 -8.55 -1.00
CA PHE A 45 1.40 -7.49 -1.91
C PHE A 45 0.22 -7.94 -2.79
N LYS A 46 0.13 -9.23 -3.15
CA LYS A 46 -1.02 -9.80 -3.85
C LYS A 46 -2.32 -9.50 -3.09
N TYR A 47 -2.36 -9.75 -1.79
CA TYR A 47 -3.55 -9.54 -0.97
C TYR A 47 -3.93 -8.05 -0.86
N ALA A 48 -2.95 -7.14 -0.91
CA ALA A 48 -3.22 -5.71 -0.96
C ALA A 48 -3.92 -5.30 -2.29
N VAL A 49 -3.46 -5.84 -3.42
CA VAL A 49 -4.10 -5.62 -4.74
C VAL A 49 -5.49 -6.26 -4.77
N GLU A 50 -5.62 -7.48 -4.25
CA GLU A 50 -6.89 -8.19 -4.14
C GLU A 50 -7.92 -7.38 -3.36
N TRP A 51 -7.53 -6.84 -2.20
CA TRP A 51 -8.39 -5.95 -1.41
C TRP A 51 -8.87 -4.74 -2.22
N MET A 52 -8.01 -4.15 -3.05
CA MET A 52 -8.36 -2.99 -3.87
C MET A 52 -9.32 -3.32 -5.02
N VAL A 53 -9.10 -4.46 -5.67
CA VAL A 53 -10.01 -5.00 -6.70
C VAL A 53 -11.36 -5.33 -6.09
N GLN A 54 -11.38 -6.07 -4.98
CA GLN A 54 -12.61 -6.41 -4.26
C GLN A 54 -13.34 -5.15 -3.78
N LYS A 55 -12.63 -4.15 -3.25
CA LYS A 55 -13.23 -2.87 -2.86
C LYS A 55 -13.94 -2.14 -4.01
N LYS A 56 -13.42 -2.25 -5.24
CA LYS A 56 -14.04 -1.61 -6.40
C LYS A 56 -15.19 -2.42 -7.00
N LEU A 57 -15.07 -3.75 -7.02
CA LEU A 57 -16.03 -4.64 -7.71
C LEU A 57 -17.11 -5.22 -6.79
N ASN A 58 -16.83 -5.38 -5.51
CA ASN A 58 -17.72 -5.98 -4.52
C ASN A 58 -17.61 -5.23 -3.18
N PRO A 59 -18.37 -4.14 -2.95
CA PRO A 59 -18.30 -3.41 -1.68
C PRO A 59 -18.77 -4.23 -0.47
N GLY A 60 -19.41 -5.40 -0.67
CA GLY A 60 -19.89 -6.28 0.40
C GLY A 60 -18.91 -7.37 0.83
N PHE A 61 -17.66 -7.37 0.33
CA PHE A 61 -16.63 -8.31 0.78
C PHE A 61 -16.19 -8.01 2.22
N PRO A 62 -15.60 -8.98 2.96
CA PRO A 62 -15.10 -8.76 4.31
C PRO A 62 -13.86 -7.84 4.28
N ILE A 63 -14.11 -6.52 4.29
CA ILE A 63 -13.07 -5.50 4.16
C ILE A 63 -12.06 -5.50 5.31
N ARG A 64 -12.43 -6.09 6.45
CA ARG A 64 -11.63 -6.23 7.68
C ARG A 64 -11.15 -7.66 7.91
N ASP A 65 -10.94 -8.43 6.84
CA ASP A 65 -10.28 -9.72 6.96
C ASP A 65 -8.87 -9.50 7.51
N PRO A 66 -8.47 -10.23 8.56
CA PRO A 66 -7.19 -10.01 9.20
C PRO A 66 -6.00 -10.35 8.29
N VAL A 67 -6.18 -11.11 7.20
CA VAL A 67 -5.16 -11.33 6.15
C VAL A 67 -4.80 -9.99 5.48
N TYR A 68 -5.79 -9.18 5.13
CA TYR A 68 -5.56 -7.88 4.48
C TYR A 68 -4.94 -6.89 5.45
N ASP A 69 -5.39 -6.87 6.70
CA ASP A 69 -4.81 -6.03 7.74
C ASP A 69 -3.33 -6.38 7.97
N LEU A 70 -2.99 -7.67 7.98
CA LEU A 70 -1.59 -8.12 8.05
C LEU A 70 -0.78 -7.67 6.83
N ALA A 71 -1.35 -7.74 5.63
CA ALA A 71 -0.69 -7.33 4.40
C ALA A 71 -0.37 -5.83 4.40
N PHE A 72 -1.36 -4.99 4.72
CA PHE A 72 -1.16 -3.54 4.83
C PHE A 72 -0.19 -3.21 5.96
N ARG A 73 -0.35 -3.82 7.14
CA ARG A 73 0.56 -3.58 8.27
C ARG A 73 2.01 -3.88 7.91
N LYS A 74 2.30 -5.00 7.23
CA LYS A 74 3.67 -5.33 6.83
C LYS A 74 4.22 -4.45 5.70
N LEU A 75 3.35 -3.92 4.84
CA LEU A 75 3.75 -2.96 3.82
C LEU A 75 3.99 -1.57 4.43
N ASP A 76 3.28 -1.24 5.51
CA ASP A 76 3.49 -0.02 6.31
C ASP A 76 4.66 -0.16 7.31
N ASP A 77 4.96 -1.35 7.85
CA ASP A 77 5.96 -1.56 8.93
C ASP A 77 7.42 -1.31 8.51
N GLU A 78 7.70 -1.06 7.23
CA GLU A 78 9.03 -0.60 6.80
C GLU A 78 9.31 0.89 7.14
N PHE A 79 8.44 1.56 7.91
CA PHE A 79 8.64 2.94 8.40
C PHE A 79 9.42 3.06 9.72
N ALA A 80 10.18 2.03 10.14
CA ALA A 80 11.09 2.16 11.28
C ALA A 80 12.28 3.10 10.95
N GLY A 81 12.09 4.40 11.18
CA GLY A 81 13.14 5.42 11.24
C GLY A 81 13.68 5.56 12.66
N LYS A 82 14.90 6.11 12.80
CA LYS A 82 15.42 6.52 14.12
C LYS A 82 14.48 7.58 14.71
N ALA A 83 14.43 7.64 16.04
CA ALA A 83 13.68 8.71 16.72
C ALA A 83 14.22 10.07 16.24
N TYR A 84 13.31 10.98 15.91
CA TYR A 84 13.63 12.35 15.54
C TYR A 84 13.20 13.29 16.66
N ASP A 85 13.92 14.39 16.83
CA ASP A 85 13.51 15.45 17.74
C ASP A 85 12.19 16.06 17.24
N ARG A 86 11.22 16.23 18.14
CA ARG A 86 9.85 16.61 17.77
C ARG A 86 9.76 18.02 17.17
N ASP A 87 10.68 18.90 17.55
CA ASP A 87 10.62 20.31 17.20
C ASP A 87 11.56 20.64 16.02
N THR A 88 12.70 19.95 15.90
CA THR A 88 13.66 20.17 14.80
C THR A 88 13.59 19.13 13.68
N LEU A 89 12.89 18.01 13.89
CA LEU A 89 12.82 16.86 12.97
C LEU A 89 14.19 16.29 12.56
N SER A 90 15.25 16.63 13.30
CA SER A 90 16.59 16.07 13.11
C SER A 90 16.68 14.69 13.76
N ASP A 91 17.51 13.80 13.19
CA ASP A 91 17.80 12.52 13.82
C ASP A 91 18.48 12.77 15.18
N VAL A 92 18.00 12.13 16.25
CA VAL A 92 18.64 12.27 17.57
C VAL A 92 19.96 11.49 17.55
N ASP A 93 21.07 12.20 17.39
CA ASP A 93 22.39 11.58 17.54
C ASP A 93 22.69 11.45 19.03
N SER A 94 22.72 10.21 19.53
CA SER A 94 23.15 9.91 20.89
C SER A 94 24.68 10.00 20.98
N SER A 95 25.22 11.20 20.84
CA SER A 95 26.60 11.53 21.20
C SER A 95 26.70 13.00 21.55
N SER A 96 26.26 13.33 22.77
CA SER A 96 26.68 14.56 23.44
C SER A 96 28.16 14.42 23.78
N ASP A 97 29.02 15.24 23.18
CA ASP A 97 30.35 15.52 23.72
C ASP A 97 30.68 16.99 23.45
N SER A 98 30.82 17.75 24.53
CA SER A 98 31.08 19.18 24.53
C SER A 98 32.58 19.42 24.57
N GLU A 99 33.14 20.31 23.74
CA GLU A 99 34.41 21.01 24.05
C GLU A 99 34.44 22.45 23.49
N ASP A 100 35.26 23.26 24.16
CA ASP A 100 35.31 24.71 24.34
C ASP A 100 36.36 25.42 23.43
N GLY A 101 36.22 26.74 23.20
CA GLY A 101 37.36 27.63 22.85
C GLY A 101 37.26 28.59 21.64
N ASP A 102 36.98 29.87 21.94
CA ASP A 102 37.55 31.16 21.48
C ASP A 102 37.90 31.44 19.99
N ASP A 103 37.29 32.49 19.37
CA ASP A 103 38.01 33.52 18.57
C ASP A 103 37.11 34.74 18.22
N ASP A 104 37.75 35.91 18.11
CA ASP A 104 37.21 37.25 17.86
C ASP A 104 36.41 37.37 16.54
N ASP A 105 35.14 37.82 16.60
CA ASP A 105 34.46 38.42 15.45
C ASP A 105 33.33 39.36 15.90
N ASP A 106 33.27 40.56 15.30
CA ASP A 106 32.26 41.62 15.47
C ASP A 106 30.89 41.19 14.86
N ALA A 107 30.37 40.05 15.30
CA ALA A 107 29.04 39.57 14.94
C ALA A 107 28.07 39.89 16.08
N SER A 108 26.99 40.60 15.79
CA SER A 108 25.89 40.73 16.73
C SER A 108 25.22 39.36 16.89
N TYR A 109 25.05 38.88 18.13
CA TYR A 109 24.43 37.57 18.43
C TYR A 109 22.94 37.71 18.76
N ASP A 110 22.14 36.68 18.51
CA ASP A 110 20.73 36.60 18.90
C ASP A 110 20.55 36.19 20.39
N ALA A 111 19.30 36.12 20.86
CA ALA A 111 18.99 35.79 22.26
C ALA A 111 19.37 34.36 22.66
N ASP A 112 19.60 33.49 21.68
CA ASP A 112 19.98 32.09 21.85
C ASP A 112 21.49 31.89 21.66
N GLY A 113 22.25 32.97 21.43
CA GLY A 113 23.71 32.96 21.31
C GLY A 113 24.25 32.64 19.93
N ASN A 114 23.42 32.65 18.88
CA ASN A 114 23.86 32.40 17.51
C ASN A 114 24.30 33.70 16.83
N PRO A 115 25.35 33.69 15.98
CA PRO A 115 25.76 34.87 15.23
C PRO A 115 24.66 35.28 14.23
N ILE A 116 24.25 36.55 14.25
CA ILE A 116 23.22 37.08 13.37
C ILE A 116 23.77 37.09 11.93
N PRO A 117 23.10 36.45 10.97
CA PRO A 117 23.56 36.43 9.59
C PRO A 117 23.56 37.84 8.96
N PRO A 118 24.49 38.16 8.04
CA PRO A 118 24.62 39.50 7.46
C PRO A 118 23.38 39.89 6.65
N ASP A 119 23.11 41.20 6.51
CA ASP A 119 21.89 41.76 5.87
C ASP A 119 21.63 41.25 4.44
N SER A 120 22.67 40.80 3.74
CA SER A 120 22.54 40.18 2.41
C SER A 120 22.07 38.72 2.42
N THR A 121 21.74 38.14 3.58
CA THR A 121 21.31 36.75 3.68
C THR A 121 19.86 36.58 3.25
N VAL A 122 19.67 35.90 2.12
CA VAL A 122 18.34 35.56 1.62
C VAL A 122 17.94 34.21 2.19
N PHE A 123 17.11 34.22 3.23
CA PHE A 123 16.56 32.99 3.80
C PHE A 123 15.51 32.39 2.84
N HIS A 124 15.88 31.31 2.15
CA HIS A 124 14.95 30.57 1.29
C HIS A 124 14.03 29.73 2.17
N VAL A 125 12.86 30.28 2.52
CA VAL A 125 11.82 29.53 3.23
C VAL A 125 11.37 28.37 2.33
N GLY A 126 11.75 27.15 2.71
CA GLY A 126 11.01 25.96 2.30
C GLY A 126 11.59 25.05 1.22
N VAL A 127 12.90 25.05 0.93
CA VAL A 127 13.48 23.98 0.10
C VAL A 127 13.33 22.63 0.81
N PHE A 128 13.72 22.56 2.08
CA PHE A 128 13.56 21.34 2.90
C PHE A 128 12.10 21.07 3.28
N CYS A 129 11.30 22.09 3.57
CA CYS A 129 9.89 21.91 3.92
C CYS A 129 9.07 21.39 2.73
N LYS A 130 9.31 21.92 1.52
CA LYS A 130 8.67 21.44 0.28
C LYS A 130 9.07 19.99 -0.01
N THR A 131 10.36 19.68 0.01
CA THR A 131 10.84 18.31 -0.25
C THR A 131 10.36 17.35 0.82
N ASN A 132 10.38 17.74 2.10
CA ASN A 132 9.88 16.90 3.20
C ASN A 132 8.36 16.66 3.09
N ALA A 133 7.58 17.67 2.70
CA ALA A 133 6.15 17.52 2.46
C ALA A 133 5.85 16.61 1.26
N GLU A 134 6.60 16.74 0.17
CA GLU A 134 6.49 15.86 -1.01
C GLU A 134 6.86 14.40 -0.66
N THR A 135 7.93 14.19 0.12
CA THR A 135 8.29 12.86 0.62
C THR A 135 7.23 12.32 1.58
N ALA A 136 6.72 13.13 2.50
CA ALA A 136 5.67 12.71 3.43
C ALA A 136 4.38 12.34 2.68
N HIS A 137 4.01 13.10 1.65
CA HIS A 137 2.84 12.82 0.84
C HIS A 137 3.00 11.54 0.02
N THR A 138 4.15 11.30 -0.60
CA THR A 138 4.41 10.05 -1.34
C THR A 138 4.42 8.84 -0.41
N LEU A 139 5.02 8.98 0.77
CA LEU A 139 5.10 7.93 1.79
C LEU A 139 3.76 7.68 2.49
N ALA A 140 2.91 8.68 2.69
CA ALA A 140 1.59 8.51 3.30
C ALA A 140 0.51 8.04 2.31
N HIS A 141 0.62 8.43 1.04
CA HIS A 141 -0.42 8.18 0.02
C HIS A 141 -0.08 7.03 -0.93
N TRP A 142 0.92 6.20 -0.65
CA TRP A 142 1.25 5.03 -1.49
C TRP A 142 0.03 4.13 -1.72
N ARG A 143 -0.83 3.94 -0.70
CA ARG A 143 -2.08 3.18 -0.79
C ARG A 143 -3.08 3.80 -1.75
N HIS A 144 -3.16 5.14 -1.78
CA HIS A 144 -4.01 5.87 -2.72
C HIS A 144 -3.48 5.75 -4.15
N HIS A 145 -2.17 5.87 -4.34
CA HIS A 145 -1.54 5.67 -5.65
C HIS A 145 -1.78 4.25 -6.18
N LEU A 146 -1.59 3.24 -5.34
CA LEU A 146 -1.86 1.85 -5.71
C LEU A 146 -3.34 1.63 -6.06
N TYR A 147 -4.27 2.20 -5.27
CA TYR A 147 -5.70 2.09 -5.56
C TYR A 147 -6.06 2.79 -6.88
N SER A 148 -5.54 3.99 -7.11
CA SER A 148 -5.75 4.75 -8.35
C SER A 148 -5.25 3.96 -9.56
N TRP A 149 -4.08 3.32 -9.44
CA TRP A 149 -3.54 2.50 -10.51
C TRP A 149 -4.41 1.28 -10.79
N VAL A 150 -4.83 0.55 -9.75
CA VAL A 150 -5.68 -0.65 -9.90
C VAL A 150 -7.02 -0.28 -10.55
N VAL A 151 -7.63 0.84 -10.16
CA VAL A 151 -8.86 1.33 -10.79
C VAL A 151 -8.63 1.67 -12.26
N GLY A 152 -7.55 2.37 -12.60
CA GLY A 152 -7.22 2.69 -13.99
C GLY A 152 -6.92 1.46 -14.85
N TRP A 153 -6.29 0.43 -14.26
CA TRP A 153 -6.07 -0.85 -14.94
C TRP A 153 -7.39 -1.58 -15.20
N LEU A 154 -8.30 -1.61 -14.22
CA LEU A 154 -9.64 -2.20 -14.38
C LEU A 154 -10.47 -1.46 -15.44
N GLU A 155 -10.31 -0.14 -15.55
CA GLU A 155 -10.92 0.68 -16.60
C GLU A 155 -10.35 0.33 -17.97
N MET A 156 -9.01 0.22 -18.08
CA MET A 156 -8.34 -0.16 -19.33
C MET A 156 -8.74 -1.55 -19.83
N GLN A 157 -8.99 -2.49 -18.92
CA GLN A 157 -9.47 -3.84 -19.27
C GLN A 157 -11.00 -3.90 -19.53
N GLY A 158 -11.74 -2.80 -19.37
CA GLY A 158 -13.20 -2.76 -19.59
C GLY A 158 -14.03 -3.39 -18.47
N HIS A 159 -13.43 -3.75 -17.33
CA HIS A 159 -14.18 -4.30 -16.19
C HIS A 159 -15.07 -3.25 -15.49
N LEU A 160 -14.86 -1.96 -15.79
CA LEU A 160 -15.64 -0.84 -15.28
C LEU A 160 -16.63 -0.27 -16.30
N ASP A 161 -16.82 -0.94 -17.44
CA ASP A 161 -17.84 -0.53 -18.42
C ASP A 161 -19.24 -0.59 -17.80
N PRO A 162 -20.15 0.36 -18.13
CA PRO A 162 -21.50 0.40 -17.57
C PRO A 162 -22.26 -0.92 -17.69
N ASP A 163 -22.13 -1.60 -18.84
CA ASP A 163 -22.80 -2.87 -19.11
C ASP A 163 -22.33 -3.97 -18.14
N LYS A 164 -21.01 -4.03 -17.88
CA LYS A 164 -20.40 -4.98 -16.96
C LYS A 164 -20.75 -4.68 -15.50
N ILE A 165 -20.95 -3.41 -15.16
CA ILE A 165 -21.43 -3.02 -13.83
C ILE A 165 -22.86 -3.53 -13.62
N VAL A 166 -23.75 -3.34 -14.60
CA VAL A 166 -25.14 -3.80 -14.52
C VAL A 166 -25.21 -5.33 -14.44
N GLU A 167 -24.45 -6.05 -15.27
CA GLU A 167 -24.35 -7.51 -15.19
C GLU A 167 -23.91 -7.98 -13.80
N ARG A 168 -22.93 -7.30 -13.20
CA ARG A 168 -22.35 -7.64 -11.89
C ARG A 168 -23.28 -7.32 -10.73
N ASP A 169 -24.07 -6.26 -10.81
CA ASP A 169 -25.02 -5.89 -9.76
C ASP A 169 -26.11 -6.96 -9.59
N GLY A 170 -26.44 -7.70 -10.66
CA GLY A 170 -27.31 -8.87 -10.60
C GLY A 170 -26.68 -10.11 -9.92
N TRP A 171 -25.38 -10.11 -9.61
CA TRP A 171 -24.70 -11.27 -9.04
C TRP A 171 -24.75 -11.33 -7.51
N LYS A 172 -24.83 -12.56 -6.98
CA LYS A 172 -24.63 -12.84 -5.54
C LYS A 172 -23.18 -12.52 -5.13
N THR A 173 -22.96 -12.20 -3.85
CA THR A 173 -21.65 -11.83 -3.29
C THR A 173 -20.58 -12.88 -3.58
N LYS A 174 -20.90 -14.18 -3.48
CA LYS A 174 -19.96 -15.28 -3.79
C LYS A 174 -19.43 -15.21 -5.23
N LYS A 175 -20.32 -15.00 -6.21
CA LYS A 175 -19.95 -14.89 -7.63
C LYS A 175 -19.11 -13.65 -7.90
N ARG A 176 -19.45 -12.51 -7.28
CA ARG A 176 -18.64 -11.29 -7.35
C ARG A 176 -17.24 -11.48 -6.77
N ASN A 177 -17.12 -12.22 -5.66
CA ASN A 177 -15.82 -12.52 -5.06
C ASN A 177 -14.96 -13.42 -5.98
N LYS A 178 -15.53 -14.51 -6.50
CA LYS A 178 -14.85 -15.40 -7.45
C LYS A 178 -14.36 -14.64 -8.70
N TYR A 179 -15.17 -13.70 -9.19
CA TYR A 179 -14.80 -12.84 -10.31
C TYR A 179 -13.63 -11.89 -9.99
N ALA A 180 -13.66 -11.24 -8.83
CA ALA A 180 -12.58 -10.37 -8.38
C ALA A 180 -11.25 -11.16 -8.22
N ASN A 181 -11.30 -12.34 -7.61
CA ASN A 181 -10.13 -13.20 -7.44
C ASN A 181 -9.57 -13.66 -8.79
N LYS A 182 -10.43 -14.01 -9.75
CA LYS A 182 -10.02 -14.33 -11.11
C LYS A 182 -9.25 -13.18 -11.77
N ILE A 183 -9.73 -11.95 -11.63
CA ILE A 183 -9.04 -10.76 -12.17
C ILE A 183 -7.66 -10.60 -11.53
N VAL A 184 -7.55 -10.80 -10.22
CA VAL A 184 -6.26 -10.72 -9.50
C VAL A 184 -5.30 -11.80 -9.99
N ASP A 185 -5.79 -13.01 -10.25
CA ASP A 185 -4.98 -14.09 -10.82
C ASP A 185 -4.53 -13.77 -12.27
N GLU A 186 -5.37 -13.10 -13.07
CA GLU A 186 -5.00 -12.59 -14.40
C GLU A 186 -3.93 -11.48 -14.30
N MET A 187 -4.05 -10.57 -13.32
CA MET A 187 -3.01 -9.57 -13.02
C MET A 187 -1.70 -10.22 -12.55
N GLN A 188 -1.78 -11.35 -11.84
CA GLN A 188 -0.61 -12.11 -11.42
C GLN A 188 0.05 -12.81 -12.60
N ALA A 189 -0.74 -13.44 -13.47
CA ALA A 189 -0.26 -14.17 -14.64
C ALA A 189 0.38 -13.25 -15.70
N SER A 190 -0.19 -12.06 -15.90
CA SER A 190 0.39 -11.01 -16.75
C SER A 190 1.67 -10.39 -16.16
N GLY A 191 1.95 -10.61 -14.87
CA GLY A 191 3.12 -10.07 -14.19
C GLY A 191 2.96 -8.62 -13.71
N GLU A 192 1.77 -8.02 -13.85
CA GLU A 192 1.51 -6.65 -13.45
C GLU A 192 1.66 -6.45 -11.94
N ILE A 193 1.27 -7.43 -11.12
CA ILE A 193 1.45 -7.36 -9.65
C ILE A 193 2.94 -7.23 -9.28
N LYS A 194 3.81 -7.97 -9.98
CA LYS A 194 5.26 -7.93 -9.73
C LYS A 194 5.84 -6.58 -10.15
N ARG A 195 5.40 -6.04 -11.28
CA ARG A 195 5.81 -4.71 -11.77
C ARG A 195 5.37 -3.62 -10.80
N LEU A 196 4.10 -3.61 -10.41
CA LEU A 196 3.55 -2.69 -9.41
C LEU A 196 4.34 -2.70 -8.11
N TYR A 197 4.73 -3.88 -7.63
CA TYR A 197 5.55 -3.98 -6.42
C TYR A 197 6.94 -3.36 -6.62
N GLN A 198 7.56 -3.52 -7.80
CA GLN A 198 8.84 -2.88 -8.12
C GLN A 198 8.71 -1.35 -8.18
N ASP A 199 7.67 -0.85 -8.85
CA ASP A 199 7.40 0.59 -8.95
C ASP A 199 7.12 1.20 -7.57
N PHE A 200 6.31 0.51 -6.76
CA PHE A 200 6.08 0.86 -5.35
C PHE A 200 7.40 0.91 -4.57
N ARG A 201 8.23 -0.13 -4.67
CA ARG A 201 9.49 -0.19 -3.92
C ARG A 201 10.46 0.90 -4.36
N SER A 202 10.55 1.16 -5.67
CA SER A 202 11.35 2.25 -6.23
C SER A 202 10.85 3.62 -5.78
N SER A 203 9.54 3.85 -5.71
CA SER A 203 8.97 5.11 -5.21
C SER A 203 9.29 5.35 -3.74
N ILE A 204 9.31 4.28 -2.93
CA ILE A 204 9.73 4.33 -1.53
C ILE A 204 11.23 4.61 -1.43
N ASP A 205 12.06 3.90 -2.20
CA ASP A 205 13.51 4.08 -2.16
C ASP A 205 13.88 5.51 -2.59
N HIS A 206 13.25 6.03 -3.64
CA HIS A 206 13.42 7.42 -4.06
C HIS A 206 13.05 8.41 -2.96
N ALA A 207 11.91 8.21 -2.27
CA ALA A 207 11.50 9.08 -1.17
C ALA A 207 12.49 9.02 0.02
N ARG A 208 13.11 7.86 0.27
CA ARG A 208 14.14 7.68 1.31
C ARG A 208 15.46 8.35 0.93
N GLU A 209 15.92 8.16 -0.31
CA GLU A 209 17.16 8.74 -0.81
C GLU A 209 17.08 10.27 -0.91
N ALA A 210 15.92 10.82 -1.31
CA ALA A 210 15.67 12.26 -1.33
C ALA A 210 15.85 12.90 0.07
N LYS A 211 15.48 12.19 1.14
CA LYS A 211 15.74 12.65 2.52
C LYS A 211 17.24 12.67 2.84
N GLN A 212 18.00 11.66 2.42
CA GLN A 212 19.44 11.57 2.70
C GLN A 212 20.25 12.61 1.91
N ALA A 213 19.91 12.84 0.64
CA ALA A 213 20.61 13.81 -0.20
C ALA A 213 20.55 15.25 0.34
N GLY A 214 19.45 15.63 1.01
CA GLY A 214 19.32 16.93 1.66
C GLY A 214 20.29 17.15 2.85
N TRP A 215 20.78 16.07 3.46
CA TRP A 215 21.72 16.13 4.60
C TRP A 215 23.19 16.17 4.17
N PHE A 216 23.55 15.43 3.12
CA PHE A 216 24.95 15.29 2.66
C PHE A 216 25.44 16.36 1.68
N SER A 217 24.58 17.32 1.29
CA SER A 217 24.95 18.38 0.33
C SER A 217 25.45 19.67 1.00
N ARG A 218 25.89 19.61 2.26
CA ARG A 218 26.49 20.73 2.99
C ARG A 218 27.96 20.47 3.29
#